data_AF-A0A7S3FZ23-F1
#
_entry.id   AF-A0A7S3FZ23-F1
#
_cell.length_a   1.000
_cell.length_b   1.000
_cell.length_c   1.000
_cell.angle_alpha   90.00
_cell.angle_beta   90.00
_cell.angle_gamma   90.00
#
_symmetry.space_group_name_H-M   'P 1'
#
loop_
_entity.id
_entity.type
_entity.pdbx_description
1 polymer ?
#
loop_
_entity_poly.entity_id
_entity_poly.type
_entity_poly.pdbx_seq_one_letter_code
_entity_poly.pdbx_strand_id
1 'polypeptide(L)'
;MSGHIQLMVPGKLPCFGCFPPLIVASGVDEKTLKRGNVCAASLPTTMTMVAGFLVQNALKYLLKFGKTSTYLGYNAMDDFFPFLDLKPNPSCDRPFCVHQQK
;
A
#
# COMPACT_ATOMS: atom_id res chain seq x y z
N MET A 1 -11.80 -6.20 -9.23
CA MET A 1 -11.79 -6.10 -7.75
C MET A 1 -10.42 -6.51 -7.27
N SER A 2 -9.67 -5.59 -6.69
CA SER A 2 -8.26 -5.81 -6.38
C SER A 2 -7.91 -5.02 -5.13
N GLY A 3 -6.88 -5.46 -4.42
CA GLY A 3 -6.39 -4.78 -3.23
C GLY A 3 -4.91 -5.08 -3.02
N HIS A 4 -4.31 -4.42 -2.05
CA HIS A 4 -2.94 -4.71 -1.64
C HIS A 4 -2.72 -4.31 -0.19
N ILE A 5 -1.66 -4.82 0.40
CA ILE A 5 -1.09 -4.34 1.65
C ILE A 5 0.36 -3.95 1.42
N GLN A 6 0.83 -2.95 2.15
CA GLN A 6 2.22 -2.49 2.10
C GLN A 6 2.73 -2.23 3.50
N LEU A 7 3.89 -2.81 3.83
CA LEU A 7 4.61 -2.53 5.06
C LEU A 7 5.46 -1.27 4.85
N MET A 8 5.31 -0.29 5.72
CA MET A 8 6.08 0.95 5.69
C MET A 8 6.96 1.02 6.94
N VAL A 9 8.28 0.99 6.72
CA VAL A 9 9.30 1.20 7.74
C VAL A 9 10.16 2.37 7.27
N PRO A 10 9.99 3.58 7.84
CA PRO A 10 10.73 4.77 7.41
C PRO A 10 12.23 4.49 7.32
N GLY A 11 12.84 4.89 6.21
CA GLY A 11 14.27 4.68 5.95
C GLY A 11 14.64 3.34 5.31
N LYS A 12 13.92 2.26 5.64
CA LYS A 12 14.18 0.91 5.09
C LYS A 12 13.28 0.55 3.92
N LEU A 13 12.01 0.92 4.00
CA LEU A 13 10.96 0.68 3.01
C LEU A 13 10.35 2.02 2.58
N PRO A 14 9.80 2.12 1.37
CA PRO A 14 9.21 3.37 0.89
C PRO A 14 8.04 3.81 1.76
N CYS A 15 7.99 5.10 2.05
CA CYS A 15 6.77 5.73 2.55
C CYS A 15 5.78 5.96 1.41
N PHE A 16 4.55 6.36 1.75
CA PHE A 16 3.53 6.70 0.75
C PHE A 16 3.99 7.80 -0.23
N GLY A 17 4.78 8.77 0.25
CA GLY A 17 5.33 9.85 -0.58
C GLY A 17 6.50 9.44 -1.48
N CYS A 18 7.02 8.22 -1.38
CA CYS A 18 8.03 7.73 -2.34
C CYS A 18 7.41 7.40 -3.70
N PHE A 19 6.15 6.95 -3.71
CA PHE A 19 5.39 6.58 -4.90
C PHE A 19 3.97 7.14 -4.81
N PRO A 20 3.80 8.47 -4.80
CA PRO A 20 2.49 9.07 -4.69
C PRO A 20 1.64 8.72 -5.92
N PRO A 21 0.34 8.45 -5.75
CA PRO A 21 -0.56 8.34 -6.91
C PRO A 21 -0.66 9.70 -7.61
N LEU A 22 -1.00 9.69 -8.90
CA LEU A 22 -1.02 10.88 -9.76
C LEU A 22 -1.84 12.04 -9.18
N ILE A 23 -2.98 11.75 -8.54
CA ILE A 23 -3.84 12.79 -7.93
C ILE A 23 -3.13 13.54 -6.80
N VAL A 24 -2.37 12.82 -5.97
CA VAL A 24 -1.58 13.41 -4.89
C VAL A 24 -0.38 14.17 -5.45
N ALA A 25 0.31 13.61 -6.45
CA ALA A 25 1.48 14.24 -7.08
C ALA A 25 1.12 15.54 -7.84
N SER A 26 -0.07 15.61 -8.44
CA SER A 26 -0.56 16.79 -9.16
C SER A 26 -1.17 17.87 -8.25
N GLY A 27 -1.33 17.59 -6.95
CA GLY A 27 -1.90 18.53 -5.98
C GLY A 27 -3.39 18.84 -6.18
N VAL A 28 -4.08 18.05 -7.01
CA VAL A 28 -5.52 18.21 -7.28
C VAL A 28 -6.31 17.66 -6.09
N ASP A 29 -7.35 18.37 -5.66
CA ASP A 29 -8.23 17.92 -4.58
C ASP A 29 -8.96 16.62 -5.01
N GLU A 30 -8.77 15.53 -4.26
CA GLU A 30 -9.41 14.22 -4.52
C GLU A 30 -10.94 14.31 -4.62
N LYS A 31 -11.56 15.32 -3.99
CA LYS A 31 -13.01 15.55 -4.09
C LYS A 31 -13.47 15.79 -5.54
N THR A 32 -12.60 16.32 -6.38
CA THR A 32 -12.89 16.55 -7.81
C THR A 32 -13.05 15.26 -8.61
N LEU A 33 -12.46 14.14 -8.14
CA LEU A 33 -12.64 12.82 -8.76
C LEU A 33 -13.97 12.17 -8.38
N LYS A 34 -14.53 12.54 -7.22
CA LYS A 34 -15.78 11.97 -6.73
C LYS A 34 -16.96 12.59 -7.47
N ARG A 35 -17.60 11.80 -8.33
CA ARG A 35 -18.90 12.17 -8.90
C ARG A 35 -19.98 12.01 -7.82
N GLY A 36 -20.92 12.95 -7.75
CA GLY A 36 -22.07 12.84 -6.88
C GLY A 36 -22.93 11.61 -7.23
N ASN A 37 -23.53 10.98 -6.23
CA ASN A 37 -24.46 9.85 -6.37
C ASN A 37 -23.88 8.57 -6.99
N VAL A 38 -22.55 8.42 -7.07
CA VAL A 38 -21.90 7.14 -7.40
C VAL A 38 -21.06 6.66 -6.21
N CYS A 39 -21.05 5.34 -6.01
CA CYS A 39 -20.22 4.70 -5.00
C CYS A 39 -19.14 3.83 -5.67
N ALA A 40 -18.00 3.68 -4.99
CA ALA A 40 -17.05 2.65 -5.35
C ALA A 40 -17.67 1.28 -5.08
N ALA A 41 -17.57 0.36 -6.03
CA ALA A 41 -18.02 -1.01 -5.82
C ALA A 41 -17.11 -1.70 -4.79
N SER A 42 -17.72 -2.24 -3.73
CA SER A 42 -17.02 -3.05 -2.72
C SER A 42 -17.70 -4.40 -2.58
N LEU A 43 -16.91 -5.48 -2.61
CA LEU A 43 -17.39 -6.80 -2.22
C LEU A 43 -16.82 -7.19 -0.85
N PRO A 44 -17.66 -7.77 0.04
CA PRO A 44 -17.20 -8.29 1.33
C PRO A 44 -16.06 -9.30 1.22
N THR A 45 -16.00 -10.05 0.11
CA THR A 45 -14.93 -11.03 -0.16
C THR A 45 -13.58 -10.35 -0.33
N THR A 46 -13.48 -9.30 -1.14
CA THR A 46 -12.23 -8.55 -1.34
C THR A 46 -11.77 -7.87 -0.05
N MET A 47 -12.69 -7.26 0.69
CA MET A 47 -12.37 -6.63 1.97
C MET A 47 -11.85 -7.64 2.99
N THR A 48 -12.54 -8.78 3.13
CA THR A 48 -12.14 -9.85 4.06
C THR A 48 -10.77 -10.42 3.71
N MET A 49 -10.48 -10.65 2.43
CA MET A 49 -9.18 -11.16 1.98
C MET A 49 -8.04 -10.17 2.29
N VAL A 50 -8.21 -8.89 1.95
CA VAL A 50 -7.19 -7.87 2.23
C VAL A 50 -6.98 -7.69 3.73
N ALA A 51 -8.05 -7.72 4.54
CA ALA A 51 -7.97 -7.67 5.99
C ALA A 51 -7.22 -8.88 6.57
N GLY A 52 -7.50 -10.08 6.06
CA GLY A 52 -6.78 -11.31 6.42
C GLY A 52 -5.29 -11.22 6.12
N PHE A 53 -4.92 -10.74 4.92
CA PHE A 53 -3.52 -10.51 4.57
C PHE A 53 -2.85 -9.50 5.49
N LEU A 54 -3.53 -8.39 5.80
CA LEU A 54 -3.01 -7.34 6.66
C LEU A 54 -2.69 -7.88 8.06
N VAL A 55 -3.66 -8.54 8.70
CA VAL A 55 -3.49 -9.12 10.05
C VAL A 55 -2.43 -10.20 10.04
N GLN A 56 -2.43 -11.08 9.04
CA GLN A 56 -1.41 -12.13 8.92
C GLN A 56 -0.01 -11.54 8.77
N ASN A 57 0.16 -10.45 8.01
CA ASN A 57 1.45 -9.79 7.88
C ASN A 57 1.87 -9.07 9.16
N ALA A 58 0.93 -8.46 9.89
CA ALA A 58 1.17 -7.85 11.18
C ALA A 58 1.61 -8.89 12.23
N LEU A 59 0.95 -10.05 12.29
CA LEU A 59 1.34 -11.15 13.18
C LEU A 59 2.74 -11.68 12.86
N LYS A 60 3.03 -11.95 11.57
CA LYS A 60 4.38 -12.36 11.13
C LYS A 60 5.45 -11.36 11.57
N TYR A 61 5.16 -10.06 11.45
CA TYR A 61 6.08 -9.00 11.85
C TYR A 61 6.28 -8.92 13.37
N LEU A 62 5.19 -8.89 14.14
CA LEU A 62 5.24 -8.72 15.60
C LEU A 62 5.79 -9.94 16.33
N LEU A 63 5.38 -11.14 15.90
CA LEU A 63 5.75 -12.41 16.53
C LEU A 63 7.00 -13.05 15.91
N LYS A 64 7.61 -12.40 14.92
CA LYS A 64 8.87 -12.80 14.28
C LYS A 64 8.86 -14.24 13.73
N PHE A 65 7.77 -14.61 13.03
CA PHE A 65 7.66 -15.91 12.36
C PHE A 65 7.34 -15.74 10.87
N GLY A 66 7.72 -16.74 10.08
CA GLY A 66 7.54 -16.72 8.63
C GLY A 66 8.26 -15.54 7.95
N LYS A 67 7.86 -15.23 6.71
CA LYS A 67 8.38 -14.09 5.94
C LYS A 67 7.36 -12.98 5.87
N THR A 68 7.71 -11.79 6.37
CA THR A 68 6.89 -10.57 6.19
C THR A 68 6.95 -10.09 4.74
N SER A 69 5.81 -9.65 4.24
CA SER A 69 5.67 -9.09 2.89
C SER A 69 5.81 -7.58 2.97
N THR A 70 6.73 -7.02 2.21
CA THR A 70 6.94 -5.57 2.03
C THR A 70 5.79 -4.98 1.21
N TYR A 71 5.40 -5.65 0.14
CA TYR A 71 4.18 -5.43 -0.61
C TYR A 71 3.55 -6.78 -0.99
N LEU A 72 2.23 -6.89 -0.88
CA LEU A 72 1.44 -8.02 -1.37
C LEU A 72 0.19 -7.48 -2.06
N GLY A 73 0.09 -7.71 -3.36
CA GLY A 73 -1.11 -7.44 -4.15
C GLY A 73 -2.07 -8.62 -4.18
N TYR A 74 -3.31 -8.33 -4.50
CA TYR A 74 -4.37 -9.29 -4.77
C TYR A 74 -5.18 -8.82 -5.98
N ASN A 75 -5.18 -9.62 -7.03
CA ASN A 75 -6.05 -9.45 -8.19
C ASN A 75 -7.08 -10.59 -8.20
N ALA A 76 -8.35 -10.25 -7.93
CA ALA A 76 -9.42 -11.24 -7.85
C ALA A 76 -9.91 -11.75 -9.21
N MET A 77 -9.54 -11.10 -10.32
CA MET A 77 -10.00 -11.54 -11.65
C MET A 77 -9.18 -12.73 -12.16
N ASP A 78 -7.89 -12.76 -11.80
CA ASP A 78 -6.91 -13.75 -12.28
C ASP A 78 -6.37 -14.63 -11.14
N ASP A 79 -6.95 -14.52 -9.94
CA ASP A 79 -6.49 -15.18 -8.71
C ASP A 79 -4.96 -15.04 -8.48
N PHE A 80 -4.47 -13.82 -8.70
CA PHE A 80 -3.04 -13.54 -8.75
C PHE A 80 -2.58 -12.71 -7.54
N PHE A 81 -1.46 -13.12 -6.93
CA PHE A 81 -0.92 -12.56 -5.69
C PHE A 81 0.55 -12.11 -5.85
N PRO A 82 0.80 -10.93 -6.45
CA PRO A 82 2.17 -10.45 -6.67
C PRO A 82 2.82 -9.96 -5.36
N PHE A 83 4.09 -10.36 -5.17
CA PHE A 83 4.97 -9.82 -4.16
C PHE A 83 5.96 -8.86 -4.81
N LEU A 84 6.19 -7.71 -4.19
CA LEU A 84 7.15 -6.72 -4.69
C LEU A 84 8.03 -6.23 -3.54
N ASP A 85 9.33 -6.15 -3.77
CA ASP A 85 10.26 -5.53 -2.84
C ASP A 85 10.56 -4.10 -3.29
N LEU A 86 9.80 -3.16 -2.74
CA LEU A 86 9.92 -1.75 -3.07
C LEU A 86 11.03 -1.09 -2.22
N LYS A 87 11.79 -0.18 -2.82
CA LYS A 87 12.84 0.60 -2.13
C LYS A 87 12.42 2.06 -1.93
N PRO A 88 12.89 2.73 -0.86
CA PRO A 88 12.69 4.17 -0.67
C PRO A 88 13.22 4.98 -1.85
N ASN A 89 12.54 6.09 -2.16
CA ASN A 89 13.03 7.07 -3.12
C ASN A 89 14.07 8.00 -2.42
N PRO A 90 15.33 8.06 -2.91
CA PRO A 90 16.36 8.93 -2.33
C PRO A 90 16.04 10.42 -2.45
N SER A 91 15.20 10.79 -3.41
CA SER A 91 14.73 12.15 -3.65
C SER A 91 13.27 12.34 -3.24
N CYS A 92 12.81 11.62 -2.20
CA CYS A 92 11.43 11.75 -1.72
C CYS A 92 11.14 13.18 -1.22
N ASP A 93 9.98 13.73 -1.60
CA ASP A 93 9.53 15.07 -1.19
C ASP A 93 9.35 15.24 0.33
N ARG A 94 9.39 14.15 1.10
CA ARG A 94 9.32 14.16 2.56
C ARG A 94 10.74 14.19 3.14
N PRO A 95 11.21 15.31 3.72
CA PRO A 95 12.56 15.42 4.27
C PRO A 95 12.84 14.40 5.37
N PHE A 96 11.83 14.11 6.21
CA PHE A 96 11.94 13.08 7.25
C PHE A 96 12.20 11.68 6.67
N CYS A 97 11.60 11.36 5.52
CA CYS A 97 11.84 10.07 4.87
C CYS A 97 13.28 9.98 4.38
N VAL A 98 13.79 11.01 3.69
CA VAL A 98 15.17 11.05 3.19
C VAL A 98 16.17 11.02 4.36
N HIS A 99 15.88 11.71 5.46
CA HIS A 99 16.72 11.69 6.65
C HIS A 99 16.86 10.30 7.27
N GLN A 100 15.77 9.52 7.32
CA GLN A 100 15.75 8.16 7.88
C GLN A 100 16.42 7.12 6.97
N GLN A 101 16.70 7.44 5.70
CA GLN A 101 17.34 6.50 4.75
C GLN A 101 18.86 6.35 4.97
N LYS A 102 19.45 7.13 5.88
CA LYS A 102 20.88 7.13 6.20
C LYS A 102 21.26 6.03 7.18
#